data_AF-A0A7Y5DG37-F1
#
_entry.id   AF-A0A7Y5DG37-F1
#
_cell.length_a   1.000
_cell.length_b   1.000
_cell.length_c   1.000
_cell.angle_alpha   90.00
_cell.angle_beta   90.00
_cell.angle_gamma   90.00
#
_symmetry.space_group_name_H-M   'P 1'
#
loop_
_entity.id
_entity.type
_entity.pdbx_description
1 polymer ?
#
loop_
_entity_poly.entity_id
_entity_poly.type
_entity_poly.pdbx_seq_one_letter_code
_entity_poly.pdbx_strand_id
1 'polypeptide(L)'
;MLHRMALRVLPSLSLVVTEDAVRKQKRIVMFVPGLVAFVVYRLAKLLLPLSEPVVLLLVSGLVAVVTALSAYRVGRDAGWGKILQEDGRRLLVWLGGWIGFVYGVQLSLLVLALLWLVGYDYLQHPDGPAMMAIIISCTAVARDAFEIGHVRKVALMGRPFPTFPDGTALRTLVQSHAMELAPWVAVGLIVGAVGASLGQFVEGSQVAALVQLSAVASLGGGVALCAYFGGLRPDASWTQGLFQTKASELLKYWWWPGLAFAATYYLVAAGSVIFLLRQPGIPTAYAMASGGFVTGIMALYCYYLGFRRQVEEQQGQTMSSALLRCPFVMGILGKSTGAGVSMTAGSKG
;
A
#
# COMPACT_ATOMS: atom_id res chain seq x y z
N MET A 1 -3.01 -1.73 3.49
CA MET A 1 -3.01 -1.22 2.08
C MET A 1 -2.37 0.15 1.93
N LEU A 2 -2.54 1.08 2.88
CA LEU A 2 -1.97 2.44 2.80
C LEU A 2 -0.43 2.45 2.64
N HIS A 3 0.27 1.55 3.35
CA HIS A 3 1.72 1.35 3.24
C HIS A 3 2.19 1.14 1.79
N ARG A 4 1.39 0.42 0.98
CA ARG A 4 1.71 0.13 -0.43
C ARG A 4 1.62 1.36 -1.32
N MET A 5 0.68 2.27 -1.05
CA MET A 5 0.65 3.55 -1.75
C MET A 5 1.89 4.39 -1.43
N ALA A 6 2.31 4.46 -0.15
CA ALA A 6 3.51 5.22 0.22
C ALA A 6 4.76 4.67 -0.48
N LEU A 7 4.95 3.35 -0.48
CA LEU A 7 6.08 2.68 -1.15
C LEU A 7 6.18 2.95 -2.66
N ARG A 8 5.07 3.37 -3.29
CA ARG A 8 4.98 3.51 -4.74
C ARG A 8 4.85 4.95 -5.21
N VAL A 9 4.29 5.82 -4.38
CA VAL A 9 4.07 7.24 -4.70
C VAL A 9 5.23 8.10 -4.22
N LEU A 10 5.88 7.75 -3.09
CA LEU A 10 7.04 8.50 -2.62
C LEU A 10 8.28 8.16 -3.46
N PRO A 11 8.92 9.14 -4.12
CA PRO A 11 10.07 8.92 -4.98
C PRO A 11 11.21 8.16 -4.28
N SER A 12 11.51 8.54 -3.03
CA SER A 12 12.58 7.95 -2.22
C SER A 12 12.43 6.43 -2.04
N LEU A 13 11.21 5.98 -1.72
CA LEU A 13 10.89 4.58 -1.50
C LEU A 13 10.73 3.81 -2.82
N SER A 14 10.12 4.43 -3.83
CA SER A 14 9.87 3.78 -5.11
C SER A 14 11.17 3.41 -5.85
N LEU A 15 12.17 4.30 -5.84
CA LEU A 15 13.45 4.08 -6.50
C LEU A 15 14.17 2.86 -5.91
N VAL A 16 14.26 2.78 -4.60
CA VAL A 16 14.98 1.71 -3.87
C VAL A 16 14.33 0.35 -4.07
N VAL A 17 13.00 0.30 -4.15
CA VAL A 17 12.26 -0.95 -4.34
C VAL A 17 12.25 -1.42 -5.81
N THR A 18 12.69 -0.58 -6.74
CA THR A 18 12.64 -0.87 -8.19
C THR A 18 13.97 -1.26 -8.82
N GLU A 19 15.05 -1.39 -8.04
CA GLU A 19 16.35 -1.88 -8.54
C GLU A 19 16.26 -3.33 -9.08
N ASP A 20 16.98 -3.63 -10.16
CA ASP A 20 16.83 -4.91 -10.88
C ASP A 20 17.24 -6.14 -10.07
N ALA A 21 18.24 -6.00 -9.19
CA ALA A 21 18.64 -7.06 -8.27
C ALA A 21 17.50 -7.40 -7.28
N VAL A 22 16.83 -6.37 -6.76
CA VAL A 22 15.69 -6.49 -5.85
C VAL A 22 14.49 -7.10 -6.57
N ARG A 23 14.23 -6.72 -7.83
CA ARG A 23 13.16 -7.31 -8.67
C ARG A 23 13.35 -8.81 -8.90
N LYS A 24 14.59 -9.29 -9.08
CA LYS A 24 14.87 -10.72 -9.26
C LYS A 24 14.59 -11.51 -7.99
N GLN A 25 15.07 -11.03 -6.84
CA GLN A 25 14.80 -11.66 -5.54
C GLN A 25 13.31 -11.64 -5.19
N LYS A 26 12.64 -10.52 -5.46
CA LYS A 26 11.21 -10.34 -5.25
C LYS A 26 10.38 -11.40 -5.99
N ARG A 27 10.74 -11.79 -7.22
CA ARG A 27 10.04 -12.85 -7.95
C ARG A 27 10.08 -14.19 -7.23
N ILE A 28 11.24 -14.55 -6.66
CA ILE A 28 11.42 -15.79 -5.89
C ILE A 28 10.62 -15.71 -4.58
N VAL A 29 10.70 -14.59 -3.87
CA VAL A 29 9.96 -14.34 -2.63
C VAL A 29 8.44 -14.29 -2.85
N MET A 30 7.97 -14.01 -4.06
CA MET A 30 6.55 -14.11 -4.39
C MET A 30 6.12 -15.54 -4.77
N PHE A 31 7.00 -16.34 -5.37
CA PHE A 31 6.67 -17.69 -5.81
C PHE A 31 6.56 -18.69 -4.65
N VAL A 32 7.55 -18.71 -3.76
CA VAL A 32 7.64 -19.69 -2.67
C VAL A 32 6.45 -19.62 -1.70
N PRO A 33 6.02 -18.44 -1.20
CA PRO A 33 4.88 -18.36 -0.28
C PRO A 33 3.55 -18.79 -0.90
N GLY A 34 3.39 -18.66 -2.22
CA GLY A 34 2.20 -19.15 -2.92
C GLY A 34 2.10 -20.67 -2.89
N LEU A 35 3.21 -21.38 -3.10
CA LEU A 35 3.27 -22.84 -2.98
C LEU A 35 3.06 -23.31 -1.54
N VAL A 36 3.70 -22.64 -0.58
CA VAL A 36 3.52 -22.95 0.85
C VAL A 36 2.06 -22.72 1.25
N ALA A 37 1.45 -21.62 0.84
CA ALA A 37 0.04 -21.33 1.07
C ALA A 37 -0.88 -22.41 0.49
N PHE A 38 -0.58 -22.92 -0.71
CA PHE A 38 -1.34 -24.02 -1.30
C PHE A 38 -1.26 -25.30 -0.45
N VAL A 39 -0.07 -25.68 0.02
CA VAL A 39 0.11 -26.85 0.90
C VAL A 39 -0.63 -26.64 2.22
N VAL A 40 -0.49 -25.47 2.84
CA VAL A 40 -1.19 -25.14 4.08
C VAL A 40 -2.70 -25.19 3.89
N TYR A 41 -3.23 -24.68 2.78
CA TYR A 41 -4.65 -24.80 2.46
C TYR A 41 -5.10 -26.26 2.37
N ARG A 42 -4.34 -27.11 1.67
CA ARG A 42 -4.67 -28.54 1.52
C ARG A 42 -4.69 -29.27 2.87
N LEU A 43 -3.77 -28.92 3.77
CA LEU A 43 -3.74 -29.48 5.13
C LEU A 43 -4.86 -28.92 6.01
N ALA A 44 -5.07 -27.61 6.00
CA ALA A 44 -6.11 -26.94 6.79
C ALA A 44 -7.51 -27.45 6.43
N LYS A 45 -7.76 -27.75 5.15
CA LYS A 45 -9.02 -28.32 4.68
C LYS A 45 -9.36 -29.66 5.35
N LEU A 46 -8.37 -30.43 5.79
CA LEU A 46 -8.60 -31.72 6.45
C LEU A 46 -9.05 -31.57 7.90
N LEU A 47 -8.77 -30.42 8.52
CA LEU A 47 -8.91 -30.21 9.96
C LEU A 47 -9.92 -29.12 10.34
N LEU A 48 -10.18 -28.17 9.43
CA LEU A 48 -10.97 -26.96 9.72
C LEU A 48 -12.10 -26.79 8.69
N PRO A 49 -13.27 -26.29 9.11
CA PRO A 49 -14.37 -25.97 8.20
C PRO A 49 -14.06 -24.67 7.43
N LEU A 50 -13.24 -24.79 6.39
CA LEU A 50 -12.89 -23.68 5.51
C LEU A 50 -14.05 -23.19 4.63
N SER A 51 -15.26 -23.73 4.80
CA SER A 51 -16.50 -23.19 4.25
C SER A 51 -16.98 -21.96 5.04
N GLU A 52 -16.62 -21.83 6.31
CA GLU A 52 -16.96 -20.67 7.11
C GLU A 52 -16.03 -19.48 6.78
N PRO A 53 -16.56 -18.33 6.32
CA PRO A 53 -15.73 -17.20 5.93
C PRO A 53 -14.80 -16.71 7.05
N VAL A 54 -15.27 -16.72 8.30
CA VAL A 54 -14.46 -16.27 9.45
C VAL A 54 -13.27 -17.20 9.68
N VAL A 55 -13.48 -18.51 9.64
CA VAL A 55 -12.41 -19.50 9.79
C VAL A 55 -11.39 -19.36 8.66
N LEU A 56 -11.85 -19.21 7.42
CA LEU A 56 -11.00 -18.96 6.27
C LEU A 56 -10.13 -17.71 6.46
N LEU A 57 -10.73 -16.59 6.88
CA LEU A 57 -10.01 -15.33 7.07
C LEU A 57 -9.01 -15.41 8.22
N LEU A 58 -9.34 -16.11 9.31
CA LEU A 58 -8.41 -16.35 10.42
C LEU A 58 -7.21 -17.17 9.96
N VAL A 59 -7.45 -18.29 9.28
CA VAL A 59 -6.37 -19.15 8.75
C VAL A 59 -5.51 -18.37 7.76
N SER A 60 -6.12 -17.66 6.82
CA SER A 60 -5.42 -16.80 5.86
C SER A 60 -4.56 -15.74 6.56
N GLY A 61 -5.14 -15.06 7.56
CA GLY A 61 -4.43 -14.06 8.35
C GLY A 61 -3.22 -14.64 9.08
N LEU A 62 -3.36 -15.79 9.73
CA LEU A 62 -2.25 -16.45 10.44
C LEU A 62 -1.12 -16.88 9.50
N VAL A 63 -1.47 -17.45 8.34
CA VAL A 63 -0.48 -17.79 7.29
C VAL A 63 0.24 -16.54 6.79
N ALA A 64 -0.49 -15.44 6.61
CA ALA A 64 0.06 -14.16 6.21
C ALA A 64 0.99 -13.55 7.27
N VAL A 65 0.75 -13.75 8.58
CA VAL A 65 1.69 -13.33 9.65
C VAL A 65 3.04 -14.02 9.49
N VAL A 66 3.04 -15.35 9.42
CA VAL A 66 4.26 -16.14 9.30
C VAL A 66 5.02 -15.75 8.03
N THR A 67 4.28 -15.55 6.95
CA THR A 67 4.81 -15.13 5.66
C THR A 67 5.43 -13.73 5.72
N ALA A 68 4.73 -12.76 6.32
CA ALA A 68 5.23 -11.39 6.43
C ALA A 68 6.54 -11.33 7.21
N LEU A 69 6.61 -12.00 8.35
CA LEU A 69 7.81 -12.04 9.19
C LEU A 69 8.98 -12.70 8.43
N SER A 70 8.71 -13.82 7.76
CA SER A 70 9.73 -14.54 6.98
C SER A 70 10.24 -13.72 5.79
N ALA A 71 9.33 -13.13 5.01
CA ALA A 71 9.69 -12.31 3.85
C ALA A 71 10.42 -11.02 4.24
N TYR A 72 10.03 -10.40 5.35
CA TYR A 72 10.75 -9.26 5.92
C TYR A 72 12.17 -9.63 6.33
N ARG A 73 12.37 -10.77 6.99
CA ARG A 73 13.71 -11.26 7.32
C ARG A 73 14.57 -11.42 6.07
N VAL A 74 14.01 -11.97 4.99
CA VAL A 74 14.71 -12.12 3.70
C VAL A 74 15.06 -10.75 3.10
N GLY A 75 14.13 -9.77 3.14
CA GLY A 75 14.41 -8.41 2.64
C GLY A 75 15.43 -7.65 3.48
N ARG A 76 15.41 -7.87 4.79
CA ARG A 76 16.35 -7.28 5.76
C ARG A 76 17.74 -7.88 5.67
N ASP A 77 17.85 -9.11 5.16
CA ASP A 77 19.10 -9.84 4.96
C ASP A 77 19.94 -9.92 6.26
N ALA A 78 19.27 -10.29 7.35
CA ALA A 78 19.86 -10.38 8.69
C ALA A 78 19.27 -11.54 9.50
N GLY A 79 20.02 -12.00 10.51
CA GLY A 79 19.52 -12.98 11.48
C GLY A 79 18.51 -12.38 12.45
N TRP A 80 17.60 -13.20 12.99
CA TRP A 80 16.54 -12.76 13.91
C TRP A 80 17.04 -11.99 15.13
N GLY A 81 18.19 -12.38 15.70
CA GLY A 81 18.79 -11.67 16.85
C GLY A 81 19.14 -10.22 16.51
N LYS A 82 19.76 -10.01 15.35
CA LYS A 82 20.13 -8.66 14.86
C LYS A 82 18.89 -7.82 14.53
N ILE A 83 17.89 -8.43 13.90
CA ILE A 83 16.60 -7.77 13.61
C ILE A 83 15.93 -7.32 14.91
N LEU A 84 15.86 -8.18 15.92
CA LEU A 84 15.21 -7.86 17.19
C LEU A 84 15.92 -6.70 17.92
N GLN A 85 17.24 -6.64 17.83
CA GLN A 85 18.07 -5.59 18.44
C GLN A 85 17.99 -4.27 17.68
N GLU A 86 18.10 -4.27 16.35
CA GLU A 86 18.20 -3.06 15.52
C GLU A 86 16.84 -2.47 15.10
N ASP A 87 15.85 -3.33 14.87
CA ASP A 87 14.53 -2.93 14.36
C ASP A 87 13.47 -2.86 15.47
N GLY A 88 13.71 -3.58 16.57
CA GLY A 88 12.90 -3.55 17.79
C GLY A 88 11.58 -4.34 17.68
N ARG A 89 11.05 -4.72 18.85
CA ARG A 89 9.81 -5.50 18.96
C ARG A 89 8.59 -4.79 18.38
N ARG A 90 8.53 -3.47 18.52
CA ARG A 90 7.39 -2.66 18.04
C ARG A 90 7.21 -2.77 16.53
N LEU A 91 8.29 -2.74 15.75
CA LEU A 91 8.22 -2.86 14.29
C LEU A 91 7.79 -4.28 13.89
N LEU A 92 8.31 -5.31 14.55
CA LEU A 92 7.95 -6.70 14.26
C LEU A 92 6.49 -7.01 14.60
N VAL A 93 5.98 -6.49 15.73
CA VAL A 93 4.56 -6.60 16.10
C VAL A 93 3.69 -5.85 15.10
N TRP A 94 4.09 -4.65 14.69
CA TRP A 94 3.36 -3.91 13.66
C TRP A 94 3.36 -4.65 12.31
N LEU A 95 4.51 -5.20 11.90
CA LEU A 95 4.64 -5.94 10.67
C LEU A 95 3.79 -7.22 10.70
N GLY A 96 3.90 -8.03 11.75
CA GLY A 96 3.10 -9.24 11.91
C GLY A 96 1.61 -8.93 11.99
N GLY A 97 1.22 -8.00 12.87
CA GLY A 97 -0.19 -7.66 13.09
C GLY A 97 -0.84 -6.91 11.92
N TRP A 98 -0.27 -5.78 11.50
CA TRP A 98 -0.89 -4.93 10.49
C TRP A 98 -0.62 -5.40 9.05
N ILE A 99 0.63 -5.75 8.72
CA ILE A 99 1.00 -6.17 7.36
C ILE A 99 0.73 -7.65 7.13
N GLY A 100 0.99 -8.50 8.13
CA GLY A 100 0.68 -9.92 8.07
C GLY A 100 -0.82 -10.16 8.18
N PHE A 101 -1.37 -9.99 9.39
CA PHE A 101 -2.73 -10.40 9.70
C PHE A 101 -3.80 -9.51 9.05
N VAL A 102 -3.86 -8.23 9.44
CA VAL A 102 -4.95 -7.33 8.99
C VAL A 102 -4.93 -7.16 7.47
N TYR A 103 -3.76 -6.89 6.89
CA TYR A 103 -3.66 -6.73 5.44
C TYR A 103 -3.88 -8.04 4.68
N GLY A 104 -3.45 -9.19 5.22
CA GLY A 104 -3.77 -10.51 4.67
C GLY A 104 -5.27 -10.76 4.61
N VAL A 105 -5.99 -10.51 5.71
CA VAL A 105 -7.46 -10.61 5.78
C VAL A 105 -8.15 -9.69 4.77
N GLN A 106 -7.71 -8.42 4.68
CA GLN A 106 -8.23 -7.47 3.69
C GLN A 106 -8.04 -8.00 2.26
N LEU A 107 -6.87 -8.54 1.92
CA LEU A 107 -6.62 -9.10 0.60
C LEU A 107 -7.45 -10.36 0.32
N SER A 108 -7.69 -11.21 1.32
CA SER A 108 -8.59 -12.34 1.16
C SER A 108 -10.02 -11.89 0.90
N LEU A 109 -10.53 -10.89 1.66
CA LEU A 109 -11.85 -10.29 1.42
C LEU A 109 -11.96 -9.66 0.03
N LEU A 110 -10.91 -8.97 -0.43
CA LEU A 110 -10.83 -8.42 -1.78
C LEU A 110 -11.02 -9.52 -2.85
N VAL A 111 -10.31 -10.64 -2.71
CA VAL A 111 -10.39 -11.76 -3.66
C VAL A 111 -11.78 -12.38 -3.65
N LEU A 112 -12.34 -12.64 -2.47
CA LEU A 112 -13.69 -13.21 -2.36
C LEU A 112 -14.75 -12.28 -2.95
N ALA A 113 -14.67 -10.98 -2.68
CA ALA A 113 -15.59 -9.98 -3.23
C ALA A 113 -15.49 -9.88 -4.75
N LEU A 114 -14.28 -9.94 -5.30
CA LEU A 114 -14.05 -9.90 -6.74
C LEU A 114 -14.62 -11.14 -7.44
N LEU A 115 -14.45 -12.33 -6.85
CA LEU A 115 -15.02 -13.56 -7.39
C LEU A 115 -16.56 -13.55 -7.34
N TRP A 116 -17.13 -13.08 -6.23
CA TRP A 116 -18.59 -12.91 -6.11
C TRP A 116 -19.16 -11.95 -7.16
N LEU A 117 -18.45 -10.84 -7.44
CA LEU A 117 -18.84 -9.86 -8.45
C LEU A 117 -18.86 -10.45 -9.87
N VAL A 118 -17.98 -11.41 -10.14
CA VAL A 118 -17.86 -12.11 -11.45
C VAL A 118 -18.85 -13.29 -11.54
N GLY A 119 -19.63 -13.55 -10.50
CA GLY A 119 -20.61 -14.64 -10.45
C GLY A 119 -20.10 -15.96 -9.89
N TYR A 120 -18.88 -15.98 -9.33
CA TYR A 120 -18.32 -17.16 -8.69
C TYR A 120 -18.46 -17.07 -7.16
N ASP A 121 -19.57 -17.59 -6.65
CA ASP A 121 -19.96 -17.46 -5.24
C ASP A 121 -19.22 -18.47 -4.33
N TYR A 122 -18.48 -17.93 -3.37
CA TYR A 122 -17.80 -18.70 -2.32
C TYR A 122 -18.77 -19.51 -1.45
N LEU A 123 -19.98 -19.01 -1.20
CA LEU A 123 -20.96 -19.73 -0.37
C LEU A 123 -21.49 -20.99 -1.08
N GLN A 124 -21.41 -21.04 -2.41
CA GLN A 124 -21.85 -22.18 -3.22
C GLN A 124 -20.69 -23.12 -3.56
N HIS A 125 -19.51 -22.56 -3.86
CA HIS A 125 -18.31 -23.31 -4.23
C HIS A 125 -17.11 -22.83 -3.42
N PRO A 126 -16.96 -23.23 -2.14
CA PRO A 126 -15.96 -22.64 -1.24
C PRO A 126 -14.51 -22.97 -1.60
N ASP A 127 -14.28 -24.11 -2.25
CA ASP A 127 -12.92 -24.66 -2.42
C ASP A 127 -12.00 -23.83 -3.34
N GLY A 128 -12.53 -23.32 -4.44
CA GLY A 128 -11.78 -22.50 -5.40
C GLY A 128 -11.43 -21.12 -4.82
N PRO A 129 -12.42 -20.33 -4.38
CA PRO A 129 -12.21 -18.99 -3.83
C PRO A 129 -11.39 -19.01 -2.53
N ALA A 130 -11.59 -20.00 -1.64
CA ALA A 130 -10.77 -20.14 -0.43
C ALA A 130 -9.29 -20.29 -0.75
N MET A 131 -8.97 -21.21 -1.68
CA MET A 131 -7.60 -21.45 -2.12
C MET A 131 -6.99 -20.18 -2.72
N MET A 132 -7.70 -19.52 -3.63
CA MET A 132 -7.23 -18.27 -4.26
C MET A 132 -7.02 -17.16 -3.23
N ALA A 133 -7.95 -17.01 -2.28
CA ALA A 133 -7.90 -15.98 -1.25
C ALA A 133 -6.68 -16.14 -0.32
N ILE A 134 -6.28 -17.36 0.03
CA ILE A 134 -5.08 -17.61 0.84
C ILE A 134 -3.81 -17.41 0.00
N ILE A 135 -3.75 -17.95 -1.22
CA ILE A 135 -2.55 -17.86 -2.05
C ILE A 135 -2.26 -16.40 -2.46
N ILE A 136 -3.26 -15.69 -2.98
CA ILE A 136 -3.10 -14.31 -3.46
C ILE A 136 -2.79 -13.36 -2.30
N SER A 137 -3.44 -13.51 -1.15
CA SER A 137 -3.14 -12.69 0.02
C SER A 137 -1.72 -12.94 0.53
N CYS A 138 -1.32 -14.21 0.68
CA CYS A 138 0.00 -14.61 1.14
C CYS A 138 1.12 -14.07 0.24
N THR A 139 0.99 -14.23 -1.08
CA THR A 139 1.98 -13.74 -2.06
C THR A 139 2.08 -12.21 -2.07
N ALA A 140 0.95 -11.49 -1.96
CA ALA A 140 0.95 -10.03 -1.89
C ALA A 140 1.54 -9.50 -0.57
N VAL A 141 1.25 -10.15 0.56
CA VAL A 141 1.83 -9.83 1.87
C VAL A 141 3.34 -10.10 1.89
N ALA A 142 3.79 -11.23 1.35
CA ALA A 142 5.22 -11.56 1.24
C ALA A 142 5.97 -10.48 0.48
N ARG A 143 5.42 -10.06 -0.66
CA ARG A 143 5.98 -9.01 -1.50
C ARG A 143 6.17 -7.71 -0.72
N ASP A 144 5.11 -7.23 -0.08
CA ASP A 144 5.13 -5.94 0.59
C ASP A 144 6.02 -5.98 1.85
N ALA A 145 6.02 -7.08 2.60
CA ALA A 145 6.88 -7.26 3.77
C ALA A 145 8.37 -7.32 3.39
N PHE A 146 8.70 -7.98 2.27
CA PHE A 146 10.06 -7.98 1.71
C PHE A 146 10.53 -6.57 1.34
N GLU A 147 9.67 -5.78 0.67
CA GLU A 147 9.98 -4.40 0.30
C GLU A 147 10.24 -3.53 1.54
N ILE A 148 9.42 -3.68 2.59
CA ILE A 148 9.63 -2.97 3.87
C ILE A 148 10.95 -3.39 4.54
N GLY A 149 11.30 -4.68 4.51
CA GLY A 149 12.57 -5.19 5.05
C GLY A 149 13.78 -4.63 4.30
N HIS A 150 13.68 -4.56 2.97
CA HIS A 150 14.73 -3.99 2.13
C HIS A 150 14.91 -2.48 2.36
N VAL A 151 13.81 -1.71 2.44
CA VAL A 151 13.86 -0.29 2.80
C VAL A 151 14.54 -0.10 4.15
N ARG A 152 14.21 -0.93 5.15
CA ARG A 152 14.86 -0.86 6.47
C ARG A 152 16.36 -1.18 6.40
N LYS A 153 16.76 -2.18 5.62
CA LYS A 153 18.18 -2.50 5.38
C LYS A 153 18.92 -1.27 4.81
N VAL A 154 18.36 -0.64 3.78
CA VAL A 154 18.96 0.55 3.14
C VAL A 154 19.01 1.75 4.09
N ALA A 155 17.98 1.92 4.93
CA ALA A 155 17.95 2.96 5.95
C ALA A 155 19.12 2.83 6.93
N LEU A 156 19.38 1.61 7.40
CA LEU A 156 20.46 1.32 8.34
C LEU A 156 21.85 1.37 7.70
N MET A 157 21.94 1.25 6.37
CA MET A 157 23.19 1.46 5.62
C MET A 157 23.50 2.95 5.36
N GLY A 158 22.80 3.87 6.02
CA GLY A 158 23.12 5.30 6.00
C GLY A 158 22.38 6.13 4.95
N ARG A 159 21.34 5.59 4.30
CA ARG A 159 20.41 6.38 3.46
C ARG A 159 19.11 6.64 4.23
N PRO A 160 18.99 7.73 4.98
CA PRO A 160 17.79 8.00 5.77
C PRO A 160 16.58 8.21 4.84
N PHE A 161 15.49 7.50 5.11
CA PHE A 161 14.21 7.79 4.48
C PHE A 161 13.42 8.72 5.40
N PRO A 162 12.96 9.88 4.90
CA PRO A 162 12.23 10.82 5.71
C PRO A 162 10.85 10.28 6.12
N THR A 163 10.30 9.34 5.35
CA THR A 163 9.02 8.68 5.65
C THR A 163 9.22 7.17 5.68
N PHE A 164 9.06 6.55 6.84
CA PHE A 164 8.93 5.10 6.95
C PHE A 164 7.43 4.71 6.94
N PRO A 165 7.02 3.62 6.27
CA PRO A 165 5.59 3.30 6.08
C PRO A 165 4.94 2.66 7.32
N ASP A 166 5.25 3.12 8.54
CA ASP A 166 4.68 2.64 9.81
C ASP A 166 3.42 3.42 10.26
N GLY A 167 3.06 4.48 9.53
CA GLY A 167 1.91 5.34 9.81
C GLY A 167 2.15 6.33 10.95
N THR A 168 3.36 6.45 11.51
CA THR A 168 3.68 7.46 12.53
C THR A 168 3.52 8.87 11.97
N ALA A 169 4.14 9.15 10.82
CA ALA A 169 4.04 10.44 10.14
C ALA A 169 2.60 10.82 9.77
N LEU A 170 1.75 9.84 9.46
CA LEU A 170 0.33 10.10 9.19
C LEU A 170 -0.40 10.54 10.46
N ARG A 171 -0.16 9.88 11.59
CA ARG A 171 -0.77 10.27 12.88
C ARG A 171 -0.33 11.66 13.31
N THR A 172 0.95 11.97 13.13
CA THR A 172 1.47 13.31 13.43
C THR A 172 0.79 14.36 12.54
N LEU A 173 0.59 14.08 11.24
CA LEU A 173 -0.13 15.00 10.35
C LEU A 173 -1.58 15.20 10.82
N VAL A 174 -2.29 14.12 11.10
CA VAL A 174 -3.70 14.19 11.55
C VAL A 174 -3.83 14.99 12.86
N GLN A 175 -2.86 14.90 13.76
CA GLN A 175 -2.88 15.67 15.02
C GLN A 175 -2.51 17.14 14.83
N SER A 176 -1.61 17.47 13.89
CA SER A 176 -1.09 18.83 13.72
C SER A 176 -1.86 19.67 12.70
N HIS A 177 -2.40 19.04 11.64
CA HIS A 177 -3.07 19.70 10.51
C HIS A 177 -4.52 19.22 10.36
N ALA A 178 -5.18 18.87 11.48
CA ALA A 178 -6.55 18.34 11.49
C ALA A 178 -7.55 19.26 10.77
N MET A 179 -7.43 20.58 10.98
CA MET A 179 -8.36 21.57 10.42
C MET A 179 -8.26 21.70 8.90
N GLU A 180 -7.06 21.53 8.33
CA GLU A 180 -6.84 21.55 6.88
C GLU A 180 -7.29 20.25 6.22
N LEU A 181 -7.22 19.13 6.94
CA LEU A 181 -7.57 17.81 6.46
C LEU A 181 -9.08 17.51 6.55
N ALA A 182 -9.76 18.05 7.56
CA ALA A 182 -11.19 17.86 7.81
C ALA A 182 -12.10 18.11 6.59
N PRO A 183 -11.98 19.23 5.83
CA PRO A 183 -12.84 19.48 4.68
C PRO A 183 -12.66 18.44 3.58
N TRP A 184 -11.44 17.96 3.33
CA TRP A 184 -11.16 16.92 2.35
C TRP A 184 -11.83 15.60 2.72
N VAL A 185 -11.75 15.22 3.99
CA VAL A 185 -12.42 14.01 4.49
C VAL A 185 -13.93 14.15 4.40
N ALA A 186 -14.50 15.30 4.80
CA ALA A 186 -15.93 15.54 4.74
C ALA A 186 -16.48 15.46 3.30
N VAL A 187 -15.81 16.13 2.35
CA VAL A 187 -16.15 16.04 0.93
C VAL A 187 -16.02 14.60 0.43
N GLY A 188 -14.94 13.91 0.81
CA GLY A 188 -14.77 12.49 0.51
C GLY A 188 -15.96 11.66 0.97
N LEU A 189 -16.31 11.72 2.26
CA LEU A 189 -17.42 10.99 2.85
C LEU A 189 -18.74 11.20 2.08
N ILE A 190 -19.08 12.46 1.78
CA ILE A 190 -20.32 12.81 1.08
C ILE A 190 -20.29 12.27 -0.35
N VAL A 191 -19.24 12.56 -1.12
CA VAL A 191 -19.13 12.16 -2.53
C VAL A 191 -19.15 10.64 -2.68
N GLY A 192 -18.48 9.92 -1.80
CA GLY A 192 -18.49 8.45 -1.82
C GLY A 192 -19.82 7.85 -1.43
N ALA A 193 -20.53 8.43 -0.46
CA ALA A 193 -21.86 7.98 -0.08
C ALA A 193 -22.85 8.19 -1.22
N VAL A 194 -22.83 9.37 -1.86
CA VAL A 194 -23.65 9.66 -3.04
C VAL A 194 -23.30 8.70 -4.19
N GLY A 195 -22.01 8.51 -4.49
CA GLY A 195 -21.56 7.58 -5.54
C GLY A 195 -22.04 6.14 -5.31
N ALA A 196 -21.94 5.65 -4.07
CA ALA A 196 -22.41 4.31 -3.73
C ALA A 196 -23.94 4.20 -3.66
N SER A 197 -24.68 5.30 -3.54
CA SER A 197 -26.15 5.28 -3.62
C SER A 197 -26.66 4.96 -5.03
N LEU A 198 -25.85 5.17 -6.07
CA LEU A 198 -26.25 4.96 -7.48
C LEU A 198 -26.66 3.52 -7.80
N GLY A 199 -26.20 2.53 -7.01
CA GLY A 199 -26.62 1.15 -7.18
C GLY A 199 -28.12 0.91 -6.93
N GLN A 200 -28.82 1.82 -6.24
CA GLN A 200 -30.26 1.69 -6.00
C GLN A 200 -31.11 1.84 -7.26
N PHE A 201 -30.56 2.44 -8.33
CA PHE A 201 -31.27 2.66 -9.59
C PHE A 201 -31.14 1.48 -10.56
N VAL A 202 -30.49 0.38 -10.14
CA VAL A 202 -30.17 -0.76 -11.00
C VAL A 202 -30.73 -2.03 -10.39
N GLU A 203 -31.42 -2.82 -11.21
CA GLU A 203 -31.91 -4.13 -10.82
C GLU A 203 -30.79 -5.18 -10.88
N GLY A 204 -30.77 -6.09 -9.91
CA GLY A 204 -29.76 -7.14 -9.79
C GLY A 204 -28.59 -6.76 -8.87
N SER A 205 -28.33 -7.59 -7.87
CA SER A 205 -27.35 -7.32 -6.80
C SER A 205 -25.92 -7.15 -7.32
N GLN A 206 -25.51 -7.93 -8.33
CA GLN A 206 -24.17 -7.88 -8.91
C GLN A 206 -23.97 -6.65 -9.81
N VAL A 207 -24.98 -6.32 -10.63
CA VAL A 207 -24.92 -5.14 -11.52
C VAL A 207 -24.95 -3.86 -10.68
N ALA A 208 -25.80 -3.81 -9.64
CA ALA A 208 -25.80 -2.74 -8.66
C ALA A 208 -24.41 -2.58 -8.00
N ALA A 209 -23.79 -3.67 -7.55
CA ALA A 209 -22.44 -3.63 -6.95
C ALA A 209 -21.36 -3.14 -7.94
N LEU A 210 -21.46 -3.50 -9.23
CA LEU A 210 -20.57 -2.99 -10.29
C LEU A 210 -20.72 -1.49 -10.50
N VAL A 211 -21.95 -0.97 -10.52
CA VAL A 211 -22.22 0.47 -10.62
C VAL A 211 -21.67 1.20 -9.40
N GLN A 212 -21.93 0.69 -8.20
CA GLN A 212 -21.41 1.26 -6.95
C GLN A 212 -19.89 1.29 -6.93
N LEU A 213 -19.23 0.17 -7.28
CA LEU A 213 -17.78 0.06 -7.37
C LEU A 213 -17.21 1.08 -8.36
N SER A 214 -17.79 1.14 -9.56
CA SER A 214 -17.32 2.04 -10.63
C SER A 214 -17.47 3.52 -10.24
N ALA A 215 -18.61 3.86 -9.63
CA ALA A 215 -18.90 5.20 -9.15
C ALA A 215 -17.95 5.60 -8.01
N VAL A 216 -17.83 4.78 -6.97
CA VAL A 216 -16.94 5.04 -5.83
C VAL A 216 -15.48 5.11 -6.27
N ALA A 217 -15.04 4.23 -7.18
CA ALA A 217 -13.67 4.24 -7.67
C ALA A 217 -13.35 5.51 -8.47
N SER A 218 -14.26 5.91 -9.37
CA SER A 218 -14.07 7.08 -10.23
C SER A 218 -14.13 8.40 -9.44
N LEU A 219 -15.17 8.56 -8.62
CA LEU A 219 -15.38 9.75 -7.81
C LEU A 219 -14.35 9.83 -6.67
N GLY A 220 -14.08 8.71 -6.00
CA GLY A 220 -13.04 8.60 -4.98
C GLY A 220 -11.66 8.91 -5.52
N GLY A 221 -11.32 8.41 -6.72
CA GLY A 221 -10.09 8.76 -7.42
C GLY A 221 -10.00 10.25 -7.75
N GLY A 222 -11.11 10.89 -8.13
CA GLY A 222 -11.19 12.33 -8.38
C GLY A 222 -10.95 13.16 -7.12
N VAL A 223 -11.65 12.84 -6.03
CA VAL A 223 -11.44 13.51 -4.73
C VAL A 223 -10.02 13.31 -4.23
N ALA A 224 -9.48 12.09 -4.35
CA ALA A 224 -8.12 11.77 -3.98
C ALA A 224 -7.08 12.61 -4.74
N LEU A 225 -7.29 12.81 -6.05
CA LEU A 225 -6.42 13.66 -6.88
C LEU A 225 -6.46 15.12 -6.40
N CYS A 226 -7.65 15.67 -6.16
CA CYS A 226 -7.79 17.04 -5.65
C CYS A 226 -7.13 17.20 -4.28
N ALA A 227 -7.37 16.25 -3.37
CA ALA A 227 -6.79 16.24 -2.03
C ALA A 227 -5.26 16.16 -2.08
N TYR A 228 -4.70 15.37 -2.99
CA TYR A 228 -3.25 15.29 -3.21
C TYR A 228 -2.64 16.63 -3.60
N PHE A 229 -3.24 17.37 -4.54
CA PHE A 229 -2.75 18.70 -4.89
C PHE A 229 -2.94 19.71 -3.76
N GLY A 230 -4.01 19.58 -2.97
CA GLY A 230 -4.21 20.37 -1.75
C GLY A 230 -3.11 20.15 -0.72
N GLY A 231 -2.60 18.93 -0.58
CA GLY A 231 -1.47 18.63 0.32
C GLY A 231 -0.10 19.00 -0.25
N LEU A 232 0.07 19.04 -1.58
CA LEU A 232 1.36 19.29 -2.23
C LEU A 232 1.84 20.75 -2.10
N ARG A 233 0.89 21.71 -2.04
CA ARG A 233 1.17 23.15 -1.90
C ARG A 233 0.08 23.81 -1.05
N PRO A 234 0.16 23.75 0.29
CA PRO A 234 -0.88 24.31 1.17
C PRO A 234 -1.04 25.84 0.99
N ASP A 235 0.03 26.55 0.63
CA ASP A 235 0.01 28.02 0.41
C ASP A 235 -0.55 28.44 -0.96
N ALA A 236 -0.81 27.50 -1.87
CA ALA A 236 -1.31 27.76 -3.22
C ALA A 236 -2.67 27.10 -3.43
N SER A 237 -3.49 27.68 -4.31
CA SER A 237 -4.77 27.06 -4.66
C SER A 237 -4.56 25.70 -5.34
N TRP A 238 -5.21 24.65 -4.83
CA TRP A 238 -5.14 23.30 -5.39
C TRP A 238 -5.63 23.26 -6.84
N THR A 239 -6.56 24.14 -7.22
CA THR A 239 -7.07 24.30 -8.59
C THR A 239 -5.98 24.73 -9.55
N GLN A 240 -5.11 25.66 -9.15
CA GLN A 240 -3.99 26.10 -9.97
C GLN A 240 -3.01 24.97 -10.23
N GLY A 241 -2.70 24.14 -9.23
CA GLY A 241 -1.88 22.95 -9.40
C GLY A 241 -2.48 21.94 -10.38
N LEU A 242 -3.80 21.77 -10.34
CA LEU A 242 -4.53 20.88 -11.25
C LEU A 242 -4.51 21.41 -12.69
N PHE A 243 -4.79 22.69 -12.92
CA PHE A 243 -4.79 23.30 -14.27
C PHE A 243 -3.40 23.44 -14.89
N GLN A 244 -2.34 23.57 -14.08
CA GLN A 244 -0.97 23.64 -14.56
C GLN A 244 -0.38 22.26 -14.92
N THR A 245 -1.01 21.17 -14.48
CA THR A 245 -0.51 19.81 -14.72
C THR A 245 -1.06 19.27 -16.04
N LYS A 246 -0.20 18.60 -16.83
CA LYS A 246 -0.61 17.96 -18.08
C LYS A 246 -1.69 16.91 -17.83
N ALA A 247 -2.72 16.87 -18.70
CA ALA A 247 -3.82 15.92 -18.60
C ALA A 247 -3.37 14.45 -18.55
N SER A 248 -2.28 14.10 -19.25
CA SER A 248 -1.69 12.76 -19.24
C SER A 248 -1.18 12.35 -17.85
N GLU A 249 -0.58 13.28 -17.10
CA GLU A 249 -0.11 13.03 -15.74
C GLU A 249 -1.29 12.97 -14.76
N LEU A 250 -2.28 13.84 -14.92
CA LEU A 250 -3.52 13.80 -14.13
C LEU A 250 -4.24 12.45 -14.30
N LEU A 251 -4.38 11.98 -15.53
CA LEU A 251 -4.99 10.69 -15.83
C LEU A 251 -4.19 9.55 -15.20
N LYS A 252 -2.85 9.63 -15.25
CA LYS A 252 -1.98 8.63 -14.61
C LYS A 252 -2.22 8.58 -13.10
N TYR A 253 -2.23 9.71 -12.39
CA TYR A 253 -2.47 9.77 -10.95
C TYR A 253 -3.90 9.38 -10.56
N TRP A 254 -4.89 9.79 -11.37
CA TRP A 254 -6.29 9.42 -11.18
C TRP A 254 -6.49 7.92 -11.37
N TRP A 255 -5.97 7.33 -12.43
CA TRP A 255 -6.02 5.89 -12.68
C TRP A 255 -5.26 5.11 -11.59
N TRP A 256 -4.05 5.56 -11.28
CA TRP A 256 -3.18 4.99 -10.27
C TRP A 256 -2.41 6.08 -9.52
N PRO A 257 -2.56 6.24 -8.19
CA PRO A 257 -3.22 5.33 -7.26
C PRO A 257 -4.74 5.51 -7.09
N GLY A 258 -5.34 6.60 -7.57
CA GLY A 258 -6.71 7.01 -7.18
C GLY A 258 -7.78 5.92 -7.34
N LEU A 259 -8.10 5.58 -8.59
CA LEU A 259 -9.16 4.65 -8.98
C LEU A 259 -8.85 3.23 -8.49
N ALA A 260 -7.64 2.74 -8.76
CA ALA A 260 -7.25 1.38 -8.43
C ALA A 260 -7.39 1.09 -6.92
N PHE A 261 -6.93 2.00 -6.07
CA PHE A 261 -7.01 1.75 -4.63
C PHE A 261 -8.41 2.01 -4.07
N ALA A 262 -9.13 3.03 -4.55
CA ALA A 262 -10.53 3.24 -4.18
C ALA A 262 -11.38 2.00 -4.49
N ALA A 263 -11.20 1.40 -5.68
CA ALA A 263 -11.82 0.14 -6.05
C ALA A 263 -11.46 -0.99 -5.07
N THR A 264 -10.17 -1.16 -4.74
CA THR A 264 -9.77 -2.22 -3.80
C THR A 264 -10.35 -2.04 -2.41
N TYR A 265 -10.35 -0.82 -1.86
CA TYR A 265 -10.92 -0.57 -0.54
C TYR A 265 -12.43 -0.77 -0.52
N TYR A 266 -13.12 -0.37 -1.59
CA TYR A 266 -14.56 -0.61 -1.72
C TYR A 266 -14.90 -2.10 -1.80
N LEU A 267 -14.15 -2.88 -2.58
CA LEU A 267 -14.32 -4.33 -2.63
C LEU A 267 -14.07 -5.01 -1.28
N VAL A 268 -13.11 -4.53 -0.49
CA VAL A 268 -12.86 -5.05 0.87
C VAL A 268 -14.04 -4.73 1.80
N ALA A 269 -14.58 -3.53 1.73
CA ALA A 269 -15.76 -3.14 2.51
C ALA A 269 -17.00 -3.96 2.09
N ALA A 270 -17.23 -4.09 0.78
CA ALA A 270 -18.28 -4.95 0.21
C ALA A 270 -18.14 -6.41 0.66
N GLY A 271 -16.93 -6.98 0.56
CA GLY A 271 -16.63 -8.33 1.04
C GLY A 271 -16.88 -8.50 2.54
N SER A 272 -16.61 -7.46 3.35
CA SER A 272 -16.92 -7.49 4.77
C SER A 272 -18.44 -7.57 5.01
N VAL A 273 -19.23 -6.80 4.27
CA VAL A 273 -20.70 -6.84 4.37
C VAL A 273 -21.26 -8.20 3.93
N ILE A 274 -20.77 -8.74 2.81
CA ILE A 274 -21.27 -10.01 2.26
C ILE A 274 -20.84 -11.20 3.13
N PHE A 275 -19.54 -11.30 3.46
CA PHE A 275 -19.00 -12.51 4.08
C PHE A 275 -18.93 -12.49 5.61
N LEU A 276 -18.73 -11.31 6.23
CA LEU A 276 -18.72 -11.20 7.69
C LEU A 276 -20.12 -10.93 8.25
N LEU A 277 -20.88 -10.03 7.61
CA LEU A 277 -22.26 -9.71 8.02
C LEU A 277 -23.31 -10.63 7.39
N ARG A 278 -22.88 -11.58 6.54
CA ARG A 278 -23.72 -12.59 5.86
C ARG A 278 -24.92 -12.00 5.13
N GLN A 279 -24.71 -10.84 4.48
CA GLN A 279 -25.76 -10.20 3.68
C GLN A 279 -25.79 -10.80 2.26
N PRO A 280 -26.98 -11.03 1.67
CA PRO A 280 -27.12 -11.59 0.31
C PRO A 280 -26.68 -10.62 -0.81
N GLY A 281 -26.38 -9.37 -0.45
CA GLY A 281 -25.88 -8.31 -1.32
C GLY A 281 -25.39 -7.15 -0.47
N ILE A 282 -25.32 -5.96 -1.06
CA ILE A 282 -24.90 -4.73 -0.37
C ILE A 282 -26.12 -3.81 -0.25
N PRO A 283 -26.84 -3.81 0.89
CA PRO A 283 -27.93 -2.87 1.11
C PRO A 283 -27.46 -1.43 0.97
N THR A 284 -28.32 -0.52 0.48
CA THR A 284 -27.96 0.87 0.18
C THR A 284 -27.29 1.59 1.36
N ALA A 285 -27.77 1.37 2.59
CA ALA A 285 -27.14 1.95 3.79
C ALA A 285 -25.67 1.52 3.96
N TYR A 286 -25.39 0.23 3.79
CA TYR A 286 -24.02 -0.29 3.85
C TYR A 286 -23.18 0.14 2.66
N ALA A 287 -23.79 0.25 1.47
CA ALA A 287 -23.12 0.76 0.28
C ALA A 287 -22.68 2.22 0.50
N MET A 288 -23.59 3.09 0.96
CA MET A 288 -23.32 4.50 1.27
C MET A 288 -22.25 4.65 2.35
N ALA A 289 -22.37 3.90 3.45
CA ALA A 289 -21.38 3.92 4.52
C ALA A 289 -19.99 3.47 4.04
N SER A 290 -19.94 2.38 3.26
CA SER A 290 -18.69 1.86 2.69
C SER A 290 -18.10 2.83 1.67
N GLY A 291 -18.91 3.36 0.77
CA GLY A 291 -18.51 4.32 -0.25
C GLY A 291 -17.92 5.57 0.38
N GLY A 292 -18.64 6.18 1.30
CA GLY A 292 -18.18 7.36 2.05
C GLY A 292 -16.90 7.08 2.82
N PHE A 293 -16.85 5.99 3.59
CA PHE A 293 -15.64 5.62 4.35
C PHE A 293 -14.41 5.49 3.44
N VAL A 294 -14.54 4.80 2.31
CA VAL A 294 -13.46 4.58 1.36
C VAL A 294 -12.96 5.90 0.78
N THR A 295 -13.84 6.73 0.24
CA THR A 295 -13.47 8.02 -0.35
C THR A 295 -12.93 9.00 0.67
N GLY A 296 -13.45 8.99 1.91
CA GLY A 296 -12.91 9.78 3.02
C GLY A 296 -11.48 9.39 3.38
N ILE A 297 -11.20 8.09 3.49
CA ILE A 297 -9.82 7.59 3.72
C ILE A 297 -8.91 7.91 2.53
N MET A 298 -9.40 7.76 1.31
CA MET A 298 -8.64 8.09 0.11
C MET A 298 -8.26 9.58 0.08
N ALA A 299 -9.20 10.47 0.42
CA ALA A 299 -8.94 11.91 0.53
C ALA A 299 -7.88 12.22 1.59
N LEU A 300 -8.05 11.68 2.80
CA LEU A 300 -7.10 11.82 3.92
C LEU A 300 -5.69 11.39 3.51
N TYR A 301 -5.59 10.21 2.89
CA TYR A 301 -4.29 9.63 2.61
C TYR A 301 -3.60 10.27 1.40
N CYS A 302 -4.35 10.63 0.36
CA CYS A 302 -3.78 11.33 -0.79
C CYS A 302 -3.33 12.75 -0.43
N TYR A 303 -4.07 13.46 0.43
CA TYR A 303 -3.58 14.71 1.03
C TYR A 303 -2.26 14.50 1.77
N TYR A 304 -2.18 13.47 2.63
CA TYR A 304 -0.95 13.10 3.33
C TYR A 304 0.22 12.81 2.36
N LEU A 305 -0.03 12.09 1.27
CA LEU A 305 1.01 11.81 0.27
C LEU A 305 1.50 13.08 -0.43
N GLY A 306 0.60 14.02 -0.74
CA GLY A 306 0.96 15.34 -1.28
C GLY A 306 1.88 16.09 -0.32
N PHE A 307 1.47 16.17 0.96
CA PHE A 307 2.24 16.83 2.01
C PHE A 307 3.63 16.20 2.19
N ARG A 308 3.72 14.86 2.23
CA ARG A 308 5.02 14.18 2.36
C ARG A 308 5.92 14.36 1.15
N ARG A 309 5.35 14.42 -0.05
CA ARG A 309 6.13 14.73 -1.24
C ARG A 309 6.70 16.14 -1.18
N GLN A 310 5.93 17.13 -0.74
CA GLN A 310 6.44 18.48 -0.53
C GLN A 310 7.60 18.51 0.45
N VAL A 311 7.50 17.78 1.57
CA VAL A 311 8.59 17.65 2.55
C VAL A 311 9.82 17.01 1.92
N GLU A 312 9.67 15.96 1.09
CA GLU A 312 10.79 15.36 0.36
C GLU A 312 11.43 16.33 -0.64
N GLU A 313 10.64 17.13 -1.35
CA GLU A 313 11.13 18.14 -2.30
C GLU A 313 11.91 19.24 -1.56
N GLN A 314 11.40 19.73 -0.42
CA GLN A 314 12.09 20.73 0.42
C GLN A 314 13.38 20.17 1.05
N GLN A 315 13.37 18.90 1.49
CA GLN A 315 14.55 18.23 2.03
C GLN A 315 15.59 17.95 0.94
N GLY A 316 15.16 17.55 -0.26
CA GLY A 316 16.04 17.38 -1.42
C GLY A 316 16.71 18.68 -1.86
N GLN A 317 15.99 19.80 -1.79
CA GLN A 317 16.53 21.14 -2.06
C GLN A 317 17.52 21.60 -0.97
N THR A 318 17.25 21.30 0.30
CA THR A 318 18.13 21.68 1.42
C THR A 318 19.39 20.81 1.54
N MET A 319 19.42 19.59 0.99
CA MET A 319 20.62 18.76 0.93
C MET A 319 21.65 19.19 -0.15
N SER A 320 21.40 20.25 -0.92
CA SER A 320 22.23 20.64 -2.09
C SER A 320 23.15 21.87 -1.93
N SER A 321 23.42 22.40 -0.74
CA SER A 321 24.49 23.44 -0.60
C SER A 321 25.18 23.49 0.76
N ALA A 322 24.51 23.06 1.84
CA ALA A 322 25.10 23.07 3.18
C ALA A 322 25.94 21.81 3.47
N LEU A 323 25.55 20.63 2.96
CA LEU A 323 26.31 19.38 3.12
C LEU A 323 27.62 19.33 2.30
N LEU A 324 27.76 20.20 1.28
CA LEU A 324 29.01 20.41 0.53
C LEU A 324 29.97 21.40 1.22
N ARG A 325 29.54 22.07 2.30
CA ARG A 325 30.38 23.03 3.06
C ARG A 325 30.96 22.47 4.35
N CYS A 326 30.78 21.18 4.64
CA CYS A 326 31.46 20.52 5.76
C CYS A 326 32.83 20.00 5.28
N PRO A 327 33.96 20.64 5.67
CA PRO A 327 35.30 20.24 5.21
C PRO A 327 35.70 18.81 5.64
N PHE A 328 34.95 18.19 6.55
CA PHE A 328 35.22 16.83 7.02
C PHE A 328 34.68 15.72 6.09
N VAL A 329 33.69 15.98 5.22
CA VAL A 329 33.06 14.96 4.34
C VAL A 329 33.74 14.86 2.97
N MET A 330 34.39 15.94 2.50
CA MET A 330 35.13 15.94 1.24
C MET A 330 36.38 15.03 1.27
N GLY A 331 36.96 14.81 2.46
CA GLY A 331 38.13 13.94 2.64
C GLY A 331 37.84 12.43 2.58
N ILE A 332 36.61 12.01 2.85
CA ILE A 332 36.21 10.58 2.84
C ILE A 332 35.70 10.16 1.44
N LEU A 333 35.04 11.06 0.71
CA LEU A 333 34.58 10.80 -0.65
C LEU A 333 35.66 11.05 -1.72
N GLY A 334 36.71 11.82 -1.42
CA GLY A 334 37.85 12.02 -2.32
C GLY A 334 38.89 10.87 -2.35
N LYS A 335 38.92 10.01 -1.33
CA LYS A 335 39.88 8.89 -1.23
C LYS A 335 39.38 7.56 -1.81
N SER A 336 38.11 7.47 -2.23
CA SER A 336 37.52 6.24 -2.75
C SER A 336 37.44 6.18 -4.29
N THR A 337 37.90 7.23 -4.99
CA THR A 337 37.82 7.34 -6.46
C THR A 337 39.21 7.40 -7.12
N GLY A 338 40.24 6.91 -6.43
CA GLY A 338 41.63 6.97 -6.89
C GLY A 338 42.46 5.78 -6.43
N ALA A 339 42.02 4.55 -6.72
CA ALA A 339 42.87 3.36 -6.66
C ALA A 339 42.44 2.33 -7.71
N GLY A 340 43.22 2.28 -8.81
CA GLY A 340 43.11 1.36 -9.94
C GLY A 340 42.34 1.97 -11.11
N VAL A 341 42.97 2.53 -12.14
CA VAL A 341 43.87 1.84 -13.09
C VAL A 341 44.85 2.83 -13.76
N SER A 342 46.13 2.42 -13.78
CA SER A 342 47.21 2.64 -14.78
C SER A 342 47.44 4.02 -15.41
N MET A 343 48.67 4.57 -15.23
CA MET A 343 49.66 4.86 -16.29
C MET A 343 50.83 5.71 -15.75
N THR A 344 52.06 5.21 -15.87
CA THR A 344 53.30 6.02 -15.99
C THR A 344 53.84 5.74 -17.39
N ALA A 345 53.71 6.61 -18.40
CA ALA A 345 54.18 7.99 -18.61
C ALA A 345 55.55 8.04 -19.34
N GLY A 346 55.55 8.74 -20.48
CA GLY A 346 56.64 9.67 -20.82
C GLY A 346 57.67 9.24 -21.86
N SER A 347 57.50 9.75 -23.08
CA SER A 347 58.51 9.86 -24.12
C SER A 347 59.43 11.08 -23.87
N LYS A 348 60.75 10.87 -23.92
CA LYS A 348 61.79 11.58 -24.71
C LYS A 348 63.15 11.64 -23.99
N GLY A 349 64.11 10.98 -24.64
CA GLY A 349 65.54 11.26 -24.72
C GLY A 349 65.94 10.86 -26.13
#